data_AF-A0A9Q5EZ52-F1
#
_entry.id   AF-A0A9Q5EZ52-F1
#
_cell.length_a   1.000
_cell.length_b   1.000
_cell.length_c   1.000
_cell.angle_alpha   90.00
_cell.angle_beta   90.00
_cell.angle_gamma   90.00
#
_symmetry.space_group_name_H-M   'P 1'
#
loop_
_entity.id
_entity.type
_entity.pdbx_description
1 polymer ?
#
loop_
_entity_poly.entity_id
_entity_poly.type
_entity_poly.pdbx_seq_one_letter_code
_entity_poly.pdbx_strand_id
1 'polypeptide(L)'
;MNTAAAFPRLIVGSGVGVGVVEGDPNPTDPPADPQVGGENSPQQQEQNPDAPKLNEHGYPDGVPVVEMTIEQQMAYWKRNSRKHEARANAGLSAEDAQALREENARLKTATMTADEQAIAAQVDTARAEGEAAARAALMPVIHQAQLVGYGSTVISGERLQAWVSSANPASFVGEDGDIDGERVRTHLVALFGDPNKEEKPAQTATHVNWGQGAPLGGNNKPQRGLAGLEALKKRGHIKADD
;
A
#
# COMPACT_ATOMS: atom_id res chain seq x y z
N MET A 1 10.43 12.72 -68.77
CA MET A 1 9.95 11.33 -68.85
C MET A 1 8.98 11.12 -67.71
N ASN A 2 7.73 10.88 -68.07
CA ASN A 2 6.56 10.67 -67.21
C ASN A 2 6.59 9.28 -66.58
N THR A 3 6.13 9.17 -65.33
CA THR A 3 5.02 8.26 -64.99
C THR A 3 4.43 8.62 -63.62
N ALA A 4 3.23 9.21 -63.67
CA ALA A 4 2.30 9.30 -62.57
C ALA A 4 1.58 7.94 -62.41
N ALA A 5 1.41 7.47 -61.19
CA ALA A 5 0.53 6.35 -60.87
C ALA A 5 -0.52 6.83 -59.86
N ALA A 6 -1.70 7.10 -60.39
CA ALA A 6 -2.93 7.31 -59.67
C ALA A 6 -3.52 5.95 -59.27
N PHE A 7 -4.07 5.83 -58.05
CA PHE A 7 -4.99 4.76 -57.69
C PHE A 7 -6.33 5.33 -57.21
N PRO A 8 -7.46 4.73 -57.62
CA PRO A 8 -8.79 5.34 -57.53
C PRO A 8 -9.48 5.12 -56.19
N ARG A 9 -10.31 6.10 -55.84
CA ARG A 9 -11.32 6.08 -54.77
C ARG A 9 -12.46 5.15 -55.18
N LEU A 10 -12.72 4.08 -54.43
CA LEU A 10 -13.92 3.26 -54.59
C LEU A 10 -15.02 3.78 -53.65
N ILE A 11 -16.03 4.41 -54.25
CA ILE A 11 -17.34 4.69 -53.65
C ILE A 11 -18.25 3.55 -54.10
N VAL A 12 -18.91 2.86 -53.16
CA VAL A 12 -20.08 2.03 -53.43
C VAL A 12 -21.19 2.49 -52.49
N GLY A 13 -22.28 2.98 -53.08
CA GLY A 13 -23.53 3.28 -52.42
C GLY A 13 -24.65 2.30 -52.81
N SER A 14 -25.80 2.46 -52.15
CA SER A 14 -27.12 1.85 -52.41
C SER A 14 -27.20 0.32 -52.29
N GLY A 15 -28.18 -0.29 -51.62
CA GLY A 15 -29.52 0.13 -51.22
C GLY A 15 -30.48 -0.98 -51.63
N VAL A 16 -31.14 -1.65 -50.67
CA VAL A 16 -32.31 -2.52 -50.92
C VAL A 16 -33.22 -2.44 -49.68
N GLY A 17 -34.46 -2.01 -49.89
CA GLY A 17 -35.56 -2.15 -48.93
C GLY A 17 -36.64 -3.06 -49.50
N VAL A 18 -37.37 -3.76 -48.62
CA VAL A 18 -38.70 -4.39 -48.75
C VAL A 18 -39.13 -4.67 -47.29
N GLY A 19 -40.33 -4.48 -46.76
CA GLY A 19 -41.65 -4.12 -47.26
C GLY A 19 -42.63 -4.16 -46.07
N VAL A 20 -43.77 -3.50 -46.27
CA VAL A 20 -44.86 -3.15 -45.34
C VAL A 20 -45.66 -4.35 -44.84
N VAL A 21 -46.13 -4.32 -43.58
CA VAL A 21 -47.38 -4.99 -43.14
C VAL A 21 -48.13 -4.06 -42.19
N GLU A 22 -49.29 -3.57 -42.66
CA GLU A 22 -50.37 -2.97 -41.87
C GLU A 22 -51.28 -4.07 -41.29
N GLY A 23 -51.89 -3.82 -40.11
CA GLY A 23 -53.00 -4.62 -39.60
C GLY A 23 -53.32 -4.42 -38.11
N ASP A 24 -54.09 -3.37 -37.78
CA ASP A 24 -54.98 -3.29 -36.60
C ASP A 24 -56.32 -4.04 -36.87
N PRO A 25 -57.28 -4.31 -35.94
CA PRO A 25 -57.46 -3.76 -34.57
C PRO A 25 -57.93 -4.73 -33.42
N ASN A 26 -57.56 -4.40 -32.17
CA ASN A 26 -58.34 -4.36 -30.89
C ASN A 26 -59.23 -5.57 -30.37
N PRO A 27 -59.84 -5.55 -29.16
CA PRO A 27 -59.38 -6.19 -27.91
C PRO A 27 -60.34 -7.26 -27.32
N THR A 28 -59.88 -8.04 -26.33
CA THR A 28 -60.75 -8.73 -25.35
C THR A 28 -60.10 -8.77 -23.97
N ASP A 29 -60.78 -8.16 -22.99
CA ASP A 29 -60.55 -8.24 -21.53
C ASP A 29 -60.65 -9.68 -20.99
N PRO A 30 -60.05 -9.97 -19.80
CA PRO A 30 -60.88 -10.24 -18.61
C PRO A 30 -60.22 -9.74 -17.28
N PRO A 31 -60.77 -10.04 -16.07
CA PRO A 31 -61.66 -9.21 -15.24
C PRO A 31 -61.02 -8.65 -13.93
N ALA A 32 -61.74 -7.73 -13.25
CA ALA A 32 -61.51 -7.21 -11.88
C ALA A 32 -61.48 -8.34 -10.81
N ASP A 33 -60.85 -8.26 -9.62
CA ASP A 33 -60.75 -7.26 -8.52
C ASP A 33 -59.67 -7.78 -7.49
N PRO A 34 -59.32 -7.18 -6.31
CA PRO A 34 -59.89 -6.01 -5.64
C PRO A 34 -58.90 -4.90 -5.20
N GLN A 35 -59.45 -3.70 -5.04
CA GLN A 35 -58.85 -2.59 -4.29
C GLN A 35 -58.50 -2.98 -2.85
N VAL A 36 -57.28 -2.66 -2.42
CA VAL A 36 -56.97 -2.34 -1.03
C VAL A 36 -56.35 -0.95 -1.01
N GLY A 37 -57.01 -0.06 -0.29
CA GLY A 37 -56.69 1.35 -0.21
C GLY A 37 -55.32 1.63 0.39
N GLY A 38 -54.73 2.70 -0.12
CA GLY A 38 -53.53 3.35 0.37
C GLY A 38 -53.50 4.73 -0.27
N GLU A 39 -54.20 5.66 0.37
CA GLU A 39 -54.24 7.08 0.03
C GLU A 39 -52.81 7.62 -0.14
N ASN A 40 -52.50 8.06 -1.36
CA ASN A 40 -51.71 9.25 -1.62
C ASN A 40 -51.83 9.59 -3.09
N SER A 41 -52.86 10.38 -3.40
CA SER A 41 -52.89 11.18 -4.61
C SER A 41 -51.58 11.98 -4.68
N PRO A 42 -50.78 11.91 -5.75
CA PRO A 42 -49.84 12.99 -6.00
C PRO A 42 -50.72 14.23 -6.28
N GLN A 43 -50.77 15.13 -5.31
CA GLN A 43 -51.32 16.46 -5.49
C GLN A 43 -50.74 17.02 -6.78
N GLN A 44 -51.63 17.26 -7.75
CA GLN A 44 -51.34 18.10 -8.89
C GLN A 44 -50.84 19.43 -8.34
N GLN A 45 -49.52 19.65 -8.44
CA GLN A 45 -48.98 20.99 -8.35
C GLN A 45 -49.69 21.83 -9.41
N GLU A 46 -50.26 22.94 -8.94
CA GLU A 46 -50.99 23.91 -9.74
C GLU A 46 -50.23 24.21 -11.04
N GLN A 47 -50.94 24.02 -12.15
CA GLN A 47 -50.47 24.31 -13.49
C GLN A 47 -50.21 25.81 -13.61
N ASN A 48 -48.94 26.20 -13.47
CA ASN A 48 -48.45 27.43 -14.09
C ASN A 48 -48.48 27.19 -15.62
N PRO A 49 -49.22 27.98 -16.41
CA PRO A 49 -49.37 27.75 -17.85
C PRO A 49 -48.07 27.94 -18.66
N ASP A 50 -46.99 28.41 -18.03
CA ASP A 50 -45.64 28.54 -18.60
C ASP A 50 -44.63 27.45 -18.15
N ALA A 51 -45.08 26.41 -17.41
CA ALA A 51 -44.18 25.36 -16.95
C ALA A 51 -43.70 24.48 -18.12
N PRO A 52 -42.37 24.26 -18.28
CA PRO A 52 -41.85 23.46 -19.38
C PRO A 52 -42.30 22.00 -19.26
N LYS A 53 -42.70 21.42 -20.40
CA LYS A 53 -43.16 20.02 -20.46
C LYS A 53 -42.02 19.08 -20.03
N LEU A 54 -42.31 18.24 -19.04
CA LEU A 54 -41.38 17.22 -18.55
C LEU A 54 -41.29 16.03 -19.52
N ASN A 55 -40.10 15.45 -19.65
CA ASN A 55 -39.89 14.18 -20.36
C ASN A 55 -40.28 12.97 -19.48
N GLU A 56 -40.17 11.77 -20.04
CA GLU A 56 -40.43 10.48 -19.36
C GLU A 56 -39.59 10.29 -18.07
N HIS A 57 -38.49 11.02 -17.94
CA HIS A 57 -37.58 10.94 -16.80
C HIS A 57 -37.83 12.03 -15.75
N GLY A 58 -38.84 12.88 -15.92
CA GLY A 58 -39.26 13.87 -14.92
C GLY A 58 -38.45 15.17 -14.93
N TYR A 59 -37.77 15.51 -16.02
CA TYR A 59 -37.12 16.81 -16.21
C TYR A 59 -37.38 17.37 -17.63
N PRO A 60 -37.34 18.70 -17.84
CA PRO A 60 -37.59 19.27 -19.16
C PRO A 60 -36.40 19.08 -20.11
N ASP A 61 -36.68 18.80 -21.39
CA ASP A 61 -35.64 18.69 -22.43
C ASP A 61 -35.19 20.08 -22.90
N GLY A 62 -33.87 20.24 -23.10
CA GLY A 62 -33.29 21.48 -23.65
C GLY A 62 -33.15 22.65 -22.65
N VAL A 63 -33.62 22.50 -21.41
CA VAL A 63 -33.46 23.51 -20.35
C VAL A 63 -32.10 23.31 -19.65
N PRO A 64 -31.32 24.37 -19.37
CA PRO A 64 -30.11 24.28 -18.55
C PRO A 64 -30.43 23.82 -17.12
N VAL A 65 -29.55 23.01 -16.51
CA VAL A 65 -29.75 22.46 -15.14
C VAL A 65 -29.96 23.57 -14.09
N VAL A 66 -29.38 24.76 -14.30
CA VAL A 66 -29.52 25.91 -13.39
C VAL A 66 -30.93 26.51 -13.41
N GLU A 67 -31.65 26.36 -14.51
CA GLU A 67 -33.02 26.87 -14.70
C GLU A 67 -34.09 25.82 -14.32
N MET A 68 -33.67 24.60 -13.97
CA MET A 68 -34.56 23.52 -13.54
C MET A 68 -34.96 23.65 -12.07
N THR A 69 -36.14 23.16 -11.72
CA THR A 69 -36.51 23.00 -10.30
C THR A 69 -35.61 21.96 -9.63
N ILE A 70 -35.48 22.01 -8.30
CA ILE A 70 -34.64 21.07 -7.54
C ILE A 70 -35.02 19.61 -7.85
N GLU A 71 -36.32 19.31 -7.97
CA GLU A 71 -36.83 17.98 -8.29
C GLU A 71 -36.40 17.52 -9.70
N GLN A 72 -36.46 18.41 -10.68
CA GLN A 72 -36.01 18.15 -12.05
C GLN A 72 -34.48 17.96 -12.12
N GLN A 73 -33.72 18.75 -11.35
CA GLN A 73 -32.26 18.59 -11.24
C GLN A 73 -31.91 17.22 -10.66
N MET A 74 -32.57 16.79 -9.59
CA MET A 74 -32.34 15.45 -9.02
C MET A 74 -32.65 14.34 -10.02
N ALA A 75 -33.74 14.47 -10.77
CA ALA A 75 -34.11 13.50 -11.81
C ALA A 75 -33.06 13.44 -12.94
N TYR A 76 -32.58 14.59 -13.40
CA TYR A 76 -31.48 14.70 -14.36
C TYR A 76 -30.20 14.02 -13.87
N TRP A 77 -29.77 14.31 -12.65
CA TRP A 77 -28.56 13.73 -12.05
C TRP A 77 -28.70 12.22 -11.84
N LYS A 78 -29.86 11.74 -11.40
CA LYS A 78 -30.14 10.31 -11.21
C LYS A 78 -30.03 9.54 -12.53
N ARG A 79 -30.58 10.06 -13.62
CA ARG A 79 -30.46 9.45 -14.96
C ARG A 79 -29.00 9.43 -15.42
N ASN A 80 -28.31 10.57 -15.32
CA ASN A 80 -26.93 10.65 -15.78
C ASN A 80 -25.99 9.77 -14.96
N SER A 81 -26.18 9.70 -13.64
CA SER A 81 -25.46 8.77 -12.77
C SER A 81 -25.64 7.32 -13.23
N ARG A 82 -26.88 6.87 -13.45
CA ARG A 82 -27.17 5.52 -13.99
C ARG A 82 -26.53 5.27 -15.36
N LYS A 83 -26.54 6.28 -16.24
CA LYS A 83 -25.89 6.18 -17.56
C LYS A 83 -24.37 6.06 -17.44
N HIS A 84 -23.75 6.80 -16.53
CA HIS A 84 -22.31 6.73 -16.27
C HIS A 84 -21.92 5.41 -15.62
N GLU A 85 -22.71 4.93 -14.67
CA GLU A 85 -22.56 3.62 -14.04
C GLU A 85 -22.69 2.48 -15.05
N ALA A 86 -23.73 2.51 -15.90
CA ALA A 86 -23.91 1.52 -16.97
C ALA A 86 -22.73 1.53 -17.95
N ARG A 87 -22.17 2.70 -18.28
CA ARG A 87 -20.98 2.80 -19.13
C ARG A 87 -19.72 2.28 -18.44
N ALA A 88 -19.54 2.55 -17.14
CA ALA A 88 -18.41 2.06 -16.37
C ALA A 88 -18.45 0.53 -16.24
N ASN A 89 -19.63 -0.04 -16.01
CA ASN A 89 -19.85 -1.48 -15.92
C ASN A 89 -19.80 -2.18 -17.29
N ALA A 90 -20.04 -1.46 -18.39
CA ALA A 90 -19.83 -1.94 -19.75
C ALA A 90 -18.35 -1.84 -20.22
N GLY A 91 -17.46 -1.39 -19.35
CA GLY A 91 -16.02 -1.38 -19.60
C GLY A 91 -15.47 -2.80 -19.76
N LEU A 92 -14.26 -2.89 -20.31
CA LEU A 92 -13.57 -4.17 -20.48
C LEU A 92 -13.32 -4.79 -19.09
N SER A 93 -13.79 -6.02 -18.89
CA SER A 93 -13.56 -6.72 -17.63
C SER A 93 -12.06 -6.99 -17.43
N ALA A 94 -11.65 -7.27 -16.18
CA ALA A 94 -10.25 -7.61 -15.90
C ALA A 94 -9.82 -8.88 -16.65
N GLU A 95 -10.74 -9.84 -16.79
CA GLU A 95 -10.53 -11.10 -17.50
C GLU A 95 -10.36 -10.86 -19.01
N ASP A 96 -11.24 -10.05 -19.62
CA ASP A 96 -11.13 -9.69 -21.03
C ASP A 96 -9.87 -8.87 -21.32
N ALA A 97 -9.50 -7.96 -20.42
CA ALA A 97 -8.26 -7.19 -20.53
C ALA A 97 -7.02 -8.10 -20.48
N GLN A 98 -7.06 -9.15 -19.66
CA GLN A 98 -5.97 -10.12 -19.59
C GLN A 98 -5.93 -10.99 -20.85
N ALA A 99 -7.07 -11.49 -21.31
CA ALA A 99 -7.17 -12.26 -22.56
C ALA A 99 -6.64 -11.45 -23.77
N LEU A 100 -6.98 -10.15 -23.86
CA LEU A 100 -6.44 -9.29 -24.91
C LEU A 100 -4.93 -9.07 -24.78
N ARG A 101 -4.36 -9.00 -23.58
CA ARG A 101 -2.90 -8.89 -23.40
C ARG A 101 -2.19 -10.16 -23.83
N GLU A 102 -2.72 -11.31 -23.46
CA GLU A 102 -2.18 -12.62 -23.84
C GLU A 102 -2.24 -12.83 -25.35
N GLU A 103 -3.37 -12.48 -25.98
CA GLU A 103 -3.51 -12.56 -27.43
C GLU A 103 -2.56 -11.59 -28.16
N ASN A 104 -2.42 -10.35 -27.67
CA ASN A 104 -1.45 -9.41 -28.23
C ASN A 104 0.00 -9.92 -28.07
N ALA A 105 0.33 -10.53 -26.94
CA ALA A 105 1.65 -11.12 -26.73
C ALA A 105 1.90 -12.28 -27.72
N ARG A 106 0.90 -13.14 -27.92
CA ARG A 106 0.96 -14.25 -28.88
C ARG A 106 1.09 -13.78 -30.32
N LEU A 107 0.33 -12.77 -30.72
CA LEU A 107 0.42 -12.21 -32.06
C LEU A 107 1.78 -11.55 -32.28
N LYS A 108 2.28 -10.80 -31.29
CA LYS A 108 3.60 -10.18 -31.35
C LYS A 108 4.70 -11.21 -31.55
N THR A 109 4.69 -12.32 -30.80
CA THR A 109 5.68 -13.38 -30.99
C THR A 109 5.52 -14.09 -32.33
N ALA A 110 4.30 -14.30 -32.80
CA ALA A 110 4.02 -14.94 -34.10
C ALA A 110 4.44 -14.08 -35.30
N THR A 111 4.39 -12.74 -35.20
CA THR A 111 4.77 -11.83 -36.28
C THR A 111 6.23 -11.41 -36.24
N MET A 112 6.96 -11.69 -35.16
CA MET A 112 8.36 -11.28 -35.04
C MET A 112 9.24 -12.00 -36.07
N THR A 113 9.91 -11.21 -36.88
CA THR A 113 10.93 -11.66 -37.82
C THR A 113 12.18 -12.17 -37.09
N ALA A 114 13.02 -12.95 -37.77
CA ALA A 114 14.24 -13.49 -37.16
C ALA A 114 15.17 -12.38 -36.62
N ASP A 115 15.26 -11.25 -37.32
CA ASP A 115 16.06 -10.10 -36.90
C ASP A 115 15.49 -9.45 -35.63
N GLU A 116 14.17 -9.32 -35.52
CA GLU A 116 13.50 -8.78 -34.33
C GLU A 116 13.67 -9.70 -33.11
N GLN A 117 13.64 -11.03 -33.32
CA GLN A 117 13.91 -11.99 -32.25
C GLN A 117 15.36 -11.91 -31.77
N ALA A 118 16.32 -11.74 -32.68
CA ALA A 118 17.72 -11.56 -32.33
C ALA A 118 17.94 -10.27 -31.52
N ILE A 119 17.30 -9.16 -31.91
CA ILE A 119 17.37 -7.89 -31.15
C ILE A 119 16.73 -8.06 -29.77
N ALA A 120 15.57 -8.71 -29.68
CA ALA A 120 14.92 -8.95 -28.39
C ALA A 120 15.81 -9.77 -27.44
N ALA A 121 16.41 -10.86 -27.93
CA ALA A 121 17.34 -11.67 -27.15
C ALA A 121 18.59 -10.89 -26.69
N GLN A 122 19.12 -10.01 -27.55
CA GLN A 122 20.22 -9.12 -27.19
C GLN A 122 19.83 -8.12 -26.10
N VAL A 123 18.63 -7.53 -26.20
CA VAL A 123 18.10 -6.62 -25.17
C VAL A 123 17.92 -7.35 -23.84
N ASP A 124 17.39 -8.57 -23.85
CA ASP A 124 17.20 -9.37 -22.64
C ASP A 124 18.55 -9.74 -22.00
N THR A 125 19.54 -10.09 -22.81
CA THR A 125 20.91 -10.37 -22.34
C THR A 125 21.55 -9.11 -21.75
N ALA A 126 21.49 -7.97 -22.46
CA ALA A 126 22.02 -6.70 -21.99
C ALA A 126 21.33 -6.24 -20.70
N ARG A 127 20.03 -6.51 -20.54
CA ARG A 127 19.29 -6.24 -19.32
C ARG A 127 19.79 -7.09 -18.16
N ALA A 128 19.92 -8.40 -18.36
CA ALA A 128 20.41 -9.31 -17.32
C ALA A 128 21.84 -8.96 -16.88
N GLU A 129 22.72 -8.63 -17.84
CA GLU A 129 24.08 -8.16 -17.57
C GLU A 129 24.07 -6.83 -16.81
N GLY A 130 23.20 -5.88 -17.21
CA GLY A 130 23.04 -4.61 -16.53
C GLY A 130 22.54 -4.75 -15.10
N GLU A 131 21.56 -5.62 -14.85
CA GLU A 131 21.06 -5.93 -13.51
C GLU A 131 22.12 -6.60 -12.63
N ALA A 132 22.89 -7.54 -13.19
CA ALA A 132 24.01 -8.17 -12.49
C ALA A 132 25.11 -7.16 -12.13
N ALA A 133 25.47 -6.28 -13.08
CA ALA A 133 26.46 -5.23 -12.87
C ALA A 133 25.98 -4.20 -11.81
N ALA A 134 24.72 -3.78 -11.89
CA ALA A 134 24.12 -2.88 -10.91
C ALA A 134 24.11 -3.51 -9.51
N ARG A 135 23.74 -4.79 -9.41
CA ARG A 135 23.77 -5.52 -8.14
C ARG A 135 25.19 -5.60 -7.60
N ALA A 136 26.17 -5.96 -8.43
CA ALA A 136 27.57 -6.04 -8.02
C ALA A 136 28.12 -4.68 -7.53
N ALA A 137 27.74 -3.58 -8.18
CA ALA A 137 28.16 -2.24 -7.81
C ALA A 137 27.49 -1.73 -6.52
N LEU A 138 26.20 -2.03 -6.33
CA LEU A 138 25.41 -1.49 -5.22
C LEU A 138 25.44 -2.35 -3.95
N MET A 139 25.62 -3.68 -4.05
CA MET A 139 25.63 -4.56 -2.88
C MET A 139 26.64 -4.14 -1.81
N PRO A 140 27.90 -3.80 -2.12
CA PRO A 140 28.85 -3.36 -1.10
C PRO A 140 28.37 -2.15 -0.31
N VAL A 141 27.74 -1.18 -0.99
CA VAL A 141 27.20 0.03 -0.37
C VAL A 141 26.01 -0.30 0.53
N ILE A 142 25.13 -1.18 0.07
CA ILE A 142 23.96 -1.63 0.85
C ILE A 142 24.42 -2.40 2.09
N HIS A 143 25.34 -3.34 1.95
CA HIS A 143 25.90 -4.10 3.07
C HIS A 143 26.58 -3.18 4.08
N GLN A 144 27.34 -2.19 3.62
CA GLN A 144 27.94 -1.20 4.51
C GLN A 144 26.88 -0.37 5.25
N ALA A 145 25.83 0.08 4.57
CA ALA A 145 24.73 0.82 5.20
C ALA A 145 23.99 -0.05 6.24
N GLN A 146 23.75 -1.33 5.94
CA GLN A 146 23.15 -2.28 6.88
C GLN A 146 24.05 -2.51 8.11
N LEU A 147 25.37 -2.66 7.92
CA LEU A 147 26.33 -2.77 9.02
C LEU A 147 26.30 -1.55 9.95
N VAL A 148 26.27 -0.34 9.37
CA VAL A 148 26.13 0.90 10.15
C VAL A 148 24.81 0.90 10.91
N GLY A 149 23.71 0.55 10.24
CA GLY A 149 22.37 0.51 10.84
C GLY A 149 22.29 -0.43 12.04
N TYR A 150 22.66 -1.70 11.87
CA TYR A 150 22.63 -2.68 12.95
C TYR A 150 23.68 -2.39 14.02
N GLY A 151 24.89 -1.99 13.64
CA GLY A 151 25.97 -1.70 14.57
C GLY A 151 25.70 -0.50 15.47
N SER A 152 24.94 0.49 14.98
CA SER A 152 24.56 1.69 15.74
C SER A 152 23.76 1.40 17.01
N THR A 153 23.15 0.21 17.11
CA THR A 153 22.42 -0.23 18.30
C THR A 153 23.33 -0.63 19.46
N VAL A 154 24.60 -0.95 19.19
CA VAL A 154 25.58 -1.42 20.19
C VAL A 154 26.69 -0.41 20.43
N ILE A 155 27.19 0.21 19.36
CA ILE A 155 28.28 1.20 19.40
C ILE A 155 27.91 2.40 18.53
N SER A 156 28.44 3.59 18.87
CA SER A 156 28.11 4.83 18.16
C SER A 156 29.35 5.68 17.87
N GLY A 157 29.16 6.74 17.07
CA GLY A 157 30.18 7.74 16.79
C GLY A 157 31.42 7.19 16.07
N GLU A 158 32.60 7.67 16.49
CA GLU A 158 33.89 7.30 15.90
C GLU A 158 34.19 5.80 16.02
N ARG A 159 33.74 5.17 17.12
CA ARG A 159 33.92 3.72 17.33
C ARG A 159 33.18 2.90 16.28
N LEU A 160 31.95 3.30 15.94
CA LEU A 160 31.18 2.65 14.87
C LEU A 160 31.89 2.81 13.52
N GLN A 161 32.37 4.01 13.20
CA GLN A 161 33.05 4.26 11.93
C GLN A 161 34.38 3.50 11.81
N ALA A 162 35.16 3.42 12.88
CA ALA A 162 36.40 2.65 12.91
C ALA A 162 36.14 1.14 12.74
N TRP A 163 35.08 0.63 13.38
CA TRP A 163 34.69 -0.78 13.22
C TRP A 163 34.21 -1.07 11.79
N VAL A 164 33.26 -0.28 11.25
CA VAL A 164 32.73 -0.49 9.89
C VAL A 164 33.85 -0.42 8.84
N SER A 165 34.85 0.45 9.03
CA SER A 165 35.98 0.59 8.10
C SER A 165 36.95 -0.60 8.12
N SER A 166 36.96 -1.40 9.19
CA SER A 166 37.83 -2.58 9.34
C SER A 166 37.08 -3.91 9.25
N ALA A 167 35.75 -3.89 9.38
CA ALA A 167 34.90 -5.07 9.32
C ALA A 167 34.83 -5.65 7.89
N ASN A 168 34.81 -6.97 7.78
CA ASN A 168 34.51 -7.66 6.53
C ASN A 168 32.98 -7.90 6.43
N PRO A 169 32.24 -7.21 5.53
CA PRO A 169 30.79 -7.38 5.42
C PRO A 169 30.38 -8.81 5.07
N ALA A 170 31.20 -9.54 4.30
CA ALA A 170 30.89 -10.89 3.86
C ALA A 170 30.72 -11.89 5.02
N SER A 171 31.37 -11.66 6.16
CA SER A 171 31.24 -12.52 7.35
C SER A 171 29.87 -12.39 8.04
N PHE A 172 29.13 -11.32 7.74
CA PHE A 172 27.83 -11.01 8.33
C PHE A 172 26.67 -11.24 7.36
N VAL A 173 26.93 -11.71 6.14
CA VAL A 173 25.87 -12.02 5.17
C VAL A 173 25.11 -13.28 5.63
N GLY A 174 23.78 -13.18 5.62
CA GLY A 174 22.84 -14.27 5.88
C GLY A 174 22.50 -15.08 4.64
N GLU A 175 21.57 -16.04 4.79
CA GLU A 175 21.15 -16.92 3.69
C GLU A 175 20.45 -16.16 2.55
N ASP A 176 19.78 -15.04 2.89
CA ASP A 176 19.07 -14.20 1.93
C ASP A 176 19.99 -13.28 1.11
N GLY A 177 21.29 -13.25 1.43
CA GLY A 177 22.28 -12.39 0.77
C GLY A 177 22.38 -10.96 1.33
N ASP A 178 21.57 -10.65 2.34
CA ASP A 178 21.63 -9.42 3.14
C ASP A 178 22.45 -9.60 4.42
N ILE A 179 22.84 -8.49 5.07
CA ILE A 179 23.53 -8.55 6.36
C ILE A 179 22.56 -9.01 7.47
N ASP A 180 22.96 -10.05 8.18
CA ASP A 180 22.30 -10.59 9.38
C ASP A 180 22.58 -9.67 10.58
N GLY A 181 21.59 -8.85 10.92
CA GLY A 181 21.69 -7.90 12.02
C GLY A 181 21.88 -8.54 13.40
N GLU A 182 21.39 -9.76 13.63
CA GLU A 182 21.58 -10.46 14.90
C GLU A 182 23.03 -10.92 15.06
N ARG A 183 23.63 -11.43 13.97
CA ARG A 183 25.04 -11.80 13.95
C ARG A 183 25.94 -10.58 14.18
N VAL A 184 25.62 -9.44 13.56
CA VAL A 184 26.34 -8.18 13.78
C VAL A 184 26.26 -7.75 15.24
N ARG A 185 25.05 -7.73 15.82
CA ARG A 185 24.86 -7.36 17.23
C ARG A 185 25.60 -8.30 18.17
N THR A 186 25.46 -9.61 17.99
CA THR A 186 26.12 -10.61 18.82
C THR A 186 27.64 -10.44 18.79
N HIS A 187 28.21 -10.21 17.60
CA HIS A 187 29.64 -9.96 17.45
C HIS A 187 30.09 -8.68 18.16
N LEU A 188 29.33 -7.59 18.01
CA LEU A 188 29.65 -6.32 18.65
C LEU A 188 29.51 -6.37 20.18
N VAL A 189 28.47 -7.05 20.70
CA VAL A 189 28.30 -7.26 22.15
C VAL A 189 29.44 -8.10 22.72
N ALA A 190 29.94 -9.10 21.98
CA ALA A 190 31.09 -9.88 22.40
C ALA A 190 32.39 -9.05 22.45
N LEU A 191 32.56 -8.07 21.55
CA LEU A 191 33.76 -7.22 21.49
C LEU A 191 33.72 -6.01 22.44
N PHE A 192 32.56 -5.37 22.58
CA PHE A 192 32.42 -4.08 23.26
C PHE A 192 31.56 -4.14 24.53
N GLY A 193 30.98 -5.30 24.84
CA GLY A 193 30.04 -5.46 25.94
C GLY A 193 28.59 -5.16 25.54
N ASP A 194 27.66 -5.56 26.40
CA ASP A 194 26.24 -5.30 26.22
C ASP A 194 25.92 -3.88 26.72
N PRO A 195 25.48 -2.95 25.84
CA PRO A 195 25.14 -1.58 26.26
C PRO A 195 23.94 -1.54 27.22
N ASN A 196 23.14 -2.61 27.28
CA ASN A 196 21.99 -2.73 28.18
C ASN A 196 22.31 -3.49 29.46
N LYS A 197 23.53 -4.02 29.62
CA LYS A 197 24.00 -4.43 30.93
C LYS A 197 24.36 -3.17 31.69
N GLU A 198 23.46 -2.75 32.57
CA GLU A 198 23.83 -1.97 33.74
C GLU A 198 25.03 -2.66 34.38
N GLU A 199 26.21 -2.05 34.26
CA GLU A 199 27.35 -2.40 35.08
C GLU A 199 26.90 -2.27 36.53
N LYS A 200 26.51 -3.38 37.16
CA LYS A 200 26.65 -3.48 38.61
C LYS A 200 28.10 -3.10 38.86
N PRO A 201 28.38 -2.02 39.62
CA PRO A 201 29.73 -1.53 39.79
C PRO A 201 30.56 -2.73 40.18
N ALA A 202 31.63 -2.96 39.41
CA ALA A 202 32.59 -4.02 39.65
C ALA A 202 32.79 -4.08 41.16
N GLN A 203 32.41 -5.20 41.77
CA GLN A 203 32.71 -5.44 43.17
C GLN A 203 34.22 -5.25 43.26
N THR A 204 34.62 -4.10 43.77
CA THR A 204 36.01 -3.77 44.03
C THR A 204 36.56 -4.98 44.71
N ALA A 205 37.48 -5.67 44.03
CA ALA A 205 38.25 -6.73 44.63
C ALA A 205 38.79 -6.15 45.93
N THR A 206 38.23 -6.61 47.05
CA THR A 206 38.70 -6.34 48.40
C THR A 206 40.10 -6.94 48.45
N HIS A 207 41.08 -6.14 48.06
CA HIS A 207 42.47 -6.40 48.35
C HIS A 207 42.57 -6.53 49.87
N VAL A 208 43.22 -7.60 50.33
CA VAL A 208 43.44 -7.85 51.74
C VAL A 208 44.26 -6.68 52.29
N ASN A 209 43.64 -5.89 53.15
CA ASN A 209 44.30 -4.78 53.83
C ASN A 209 45.30 -5.34 54.85
N TRP A 210 46.60 -5.28 54.51
CA TRP A 210 47.71 -5.75 55.34
C TRP A 210 48.13 -4.74 56.43
N GLY A 211 47.16 -4.09 57.05
CA GLY A 211 47.33 -3.41 58.34
C GLY A 211 48.46 -2.39 58.38
N GLN A 212 48.31 -1.27 57.66
CA GLN A 212 49.09 -0.05 57.94
C GLN A 212 48.20 1.20 57.80
N GLY A 213 47.92 1.84 58.94
CA GLY A 213 47.63 3.28 59.15
C GLY A 213 46.63 4.01 58.24
N ALA A 214 45.44 4.31 58.77
CA ALA A 214 44.40 5.16 58.17
C ALA A 214 44.84 6.63 57.95
N PRO A 215 44.13 7.44 57.11
CA PRO A 215 43.04 8.26 57.69
C PRO A 215 41.82 8.56 56.77
N LEU A 216 40.67 8.77 57.44
CA LEU A 216 39.47 9.57 57.12
C LEU A 216 38.99 9.77 55.67
N GLY A 217 37.72 9.45 55.44
CA GLY A 217 36.85 10.23 54.54
C GLY A 217 35.93 9.39 53.65
N GLY A 218 34.74 9.04 54.15
CA GLY A 218 33.71 8.39 53.33
C GLY A 218 32.34 8.46 54.01
N ASN A 219 31.56 9.46 53.64
CA ASN A 219 30.18 9.66 54.09
C ASN A 219 29.31 8.44 53.76
N ASN A 220 29.05 7.60 54.75
CA ASN A 220 27.86 6.75 54.78
C ASN A 220 27.30 6.83 56.19
N LYS A 221 26.32 7.72 56.40
CA LYS A 221 25.43 7.63 57.57
C LYS A 221 24.44 6.50 57.28
N PRO A 222 24.53 5.31 57.92
CA PRO A 222 23.41 4.38 57.90
C PRO A 222 22.25 4.99 58.68
N GLN A 223 21.07 4.95 58.07
CA GLN A 223 19.80 5.40 58.64
C GLN A 223 19.56 4.61 59.95
N ARG A 224 19.85 5.27 61.07
CA ARG A 224 19.81 4.71 62.42
C ARG A 224 18.35 4.54 62.83
N GLY A 225 17.85 3.31 62.90
CA GLY A 225 16.56 3.03 63.54
C GLY A 225 15.92 1.67 63.25
N LEU A 226 15.91 1.22 61.99
CA LEU A 226 15.07 0.07 61.61
C LEU A 226 15.77 -1.30 61.68
N ALA A 227 17.05 -1.38 61.31
CA ALA A 227 17.80 -2.65 61.35
C ALA A 227 18.09 -3.15 62.78
N GLY A 228 18.12 -2.25 63.77
CA GLY A 228 18.36 -2.60 65.17
C GLY A 228 17.15 -3.23 65.87
N LEU A 229 15.94 -2.79 65.50
CA LEU A 229 14.69 -3.26 66.13
C LEU A 229 14.33 -4.69 65.70
N GLU A 230 14.56 -5.05 64.43
CA GLU A 230 14.35 -6.44 63.96
C GLU A 230 15.34 -7.42 64.60
N ALA A 231 16.60 -7.00 64.79
CA ALA A 231 17.61 -7.83 65.45
C ALA A 231 17.28 -8.06 66.95
N LEU A 232 16.67 -7.08 67.63
CA LEU A 232 16.23 -7.20 69.02
C LEU A 232 14.96 -8.05 69.16
N LYS A 233 14.02 -7.95 68.22
CA LYS A 233 12.80 -8.78 68.18
C LYS A 233 13.14 -10.25 67.92
N LYS A 234 14.10 -10.52 67.03
CA LYS A 234 14.58 -11.88 66.70
C LYS A 234 15.42 -12.53 67.81
N ARG A 235 15.99 -11.73 68.72
CA ARG A 235 16.72 -12.21 69.91
C ARG A 235 15.88 -12.26 71.19
N GLY A 236 14.57 -12.00 71.11
CA GLY A 236 13.65 -12.17 72.24
C GLY A 236 13.78 -11.13 73.36
N HIS A 237 14.38 -9.96 73.09
CA HIS A 237 14.56 -8.91 74.09
C HIS A 237 13.43 -7.86 74.13
N ILE A 238 12.36 -8.05 73.36
CA ILE A 238 11.18 -7.18 73.37
C ILE A 238 9.94 -8.09 73.36
N LYS A 239 9.12 -8.05 74.42
CA LYS A 239 7.78 -8.64 74.40
C LYS A 239 6.91 -7.80 73.48
N ALA A 240 6.17 -8.46 72.58
CA ALA A 240 5.05 -7.84 71.92
C ALA A 240 3.90 -7.86 72.93
N ASP A 241 3.61 -6.71 73.52
CA ASP A 241 2.34 -6.49 74.19
C ASP A 241 1.49 -5.62 73.26
N ASP A 242 0.20 -5.99 73.19
CA ASP A 242 -0.88 -5.56 72.28
C ASP A 242 -0.95 -4.07 71.90
#